data_AF-A0A482RJT7-F1
#
_entry.id   AF-A0A482RJT7-F1
#
_cell.length_a   1.000
_cell.length_b   1.000
_cell.length_c   1.000
_cell.angle_alpha   90.00
_cell.angle_beta   90.00
_cell.angle_gamma   90.00
#
_symmetry.space_group_name_H-M   'P 1'
#
loop_
_entity.id
_entity.type
_entity.pdbx_description
1 polymer ?
#
loop_
_entity_poly.entity_id
_entity_poly.type
_entity_poly.pdbx_seq_one_letter_code
_entity_poly.pdbx_strand_id
1 'polypeptide(L)'
;MLSNVRGTIAYAAAMDANGVAVNRTTQVYINYGNNSRLDSMGFTPFGIISEADMAIVDAINAAYGEEPDQDSIYAQGDAYLSANFPGLDYITATSVAF
;
A
#
# COMPACT_ATOMS: atom_id res chain seq x y z
N MET A 1 -3.92 2.58 -19.72
CA MET A 1 -3.71 1.97 -18.39
C MET A 1 -3.42 3.07 -17.40
N LEU A 2 -3.84 2.90 -16.14
CA LEU A 2 -3.43 3.80 -15.06
C LEU A 2 -1.93 3.64 -14.83
N SER A 3 -1.23 4.73 -14.54
CA SER A 3 0.19 4.75 -14.17
C SER A 3 0.33 4.85 -12.66
N ASN A 4 1.43 4.35 -12.08
CA ASN A 4 1.77 4.50 -10.67
C ASN A 4 2.13 5.96 -10.34
N VAL A 5 1.14 6.84 -10.38
CA VAL A 5 1.26 8.25 -9.99
C VAL A 5 0.50 8.50 -8.69
N ARG A 6 0.70 9.68 -8.12
CA ARG A 6 0.11 10.07 -6.83
C ARG A 6 -1.40 9.79 -6.80
N GLY A 7 -1.88 9.24 -5.69
CA GLY A 7 -3.28 8.91 -5.48
C GLY A 7 -3.75 7.60 -6.10
N THR A 8 -2.87 6.85 -6.78
CA THR A 8 -3.24 5.53 -7.31
C THR A 8 -2.97 4.41 -6.31
N ILE A 9 -3.79 3.36 -6.35
CA ILE A 9 -3.68 2.17 -5.49
C ILE A 9 -3.32 0.96 -6.36
N ALA A 10 -2.35 0.17 -5.92
CA ALA A 10 -1.90 -1.04 -6.60
C ALA A 10 -1.66 -2.18 -5.60
N TYR A 11 -1.71 -3.42 -6.08
CA TYR A 11 -1.31 -4.59 -5.29
C TYR A 11 0.21 -4.66 -5.21
N ALA A 12 0.74 -4.99 -4.02
CA ALA A 12 2.10 -5.45 -3.87
C ALA A 12 2.25 -6.86 -4.46
N ALA A 13 3.47 -7.18 -4.90
CA ALA A 13 3.79 -8.41 -5.59
C ALA A 13 5.22 -8.82 -5.24
N ALA A 14 5.50 -10.12 -5.37
CA ALA A 14 6.88 -10.58 -5.41
C ALA A 14 7.54 -10.13 -6.72
N MET A 15 8.87 -10.12 -6.74
CA MET A 15 9.65 -9.85 -7.94
C MET A 15 10.28 -11.15 -8.44
N ASP A 16 10.22 -11.40 -9.74
CA ASP A 16 10.96 -12.49 -10.37
C ASP A 16 12.44 -12.11 -10.60
N ALA A 17 13.22 -13.07 -11.10
CA ALA A 17 14.64 -12.86 -11.39
C ALA A 17 14.92 -11.80 -12.48
N ASN A 18 13.91 -11.40 -13.26
CA ASN A 18 14.03 -10.40 -14.32
C ASN A 18 13.54 -9.02 -13.87
N GLY A 19 13.15 -8.85 -12.60
CA GLY A 19 12.61 -7.59 -12.11
C GLY A 19 11.19 -7.33 -12.61
N VAL A 20 10.40 -8.37 -12.85
CA VAL A 20 8.97 -8.28 -13.17
C VAL A 20 8.14 -8.72 -11.96
N ALA A 21 7.10 -7.96 -11.67
CA ALA A 21 6.13 -8.25 -10.64
C ALA A 21 5.36 -9.53 -10.98
N VAL A 22 5.41 -10.49 -10.06
CA VAL A 22 4.72 -11.78 -10.14
C VAL A 22 4.00 -12.05 -8.82
N ASN A 23 2.96 -12.89 -8.84
CA ASN A 23 2.24 -13.32 -7.64
C ASN A 23 1.68 -12.13 -6.81
N ARG A 24 0.56 -11.53 -7.28
CA ARG A 24 -0.14 -10.50 -6.49
C ARG A 24 -0.48 -11.06 -5.11
N THR A 25 -0.21 -10.27 -4.09
CA THR A 25 -0.53 -10.60 -2.69
C THR A 25 -1.87 -9.98 -2.29
N THR A 26 -2.25 -10.10 -1.01
CA THR A 26 -3.36 -9.35 -0.42
C THR A 26 -2.93 -7.96 0.08
N GLN A 27 -1.64 -7.62 0.01
CA GLN A 27 -1.14 -6.31 0.39
C GLN A 27 -1.36 -5.31 -0.76
N VAL A 28 -1.83 -4.12 -0.42
CA VAL A 28 -1.99 -2.99 -1.34
C VAL A 28 -1.14 -1.81 -0.85
N TYR A 29 -0.72 -0.96 -1.78
CA TYR A 29 -0.03 0.28 -1.48
C TYR A 29 -0.69 1.46 -2.18
N ILE A 30 -0.52 2.65 -1.60
CA ILE A 30 -0.93 3.92 -2.17
C ILE A 30 0.31 4.66 -2.67
N ASN A 31 0.25 5.18 -3.89
CA ASN A 31 1.31 6.04 -4.41
C ASN A 31 1.19 7.45 -3.80
N TYR A 32 2.15 7.84 -2.95
CA TYR A 32 2.24 9.21 -2.40
C TYR A 32 2.83 10.21 -3.40
N GLY A 33 3.46 9.73 -4.47
CA GLY A 33 4.14 10.54 -5.48
C GLY A 33 4.18 9.86 -6.85
N ASN A 34 5.05 10.34 -7.73
CA ASN A 34 5.25 9.71 -9.05
C ASN A 34 6.21 8.51 -8.92
N ASN A 35 5.67 7.31 -9.09
CA ASN A 35 6.38 6.04 -9.13
C ASN A 35 6.20 5.33 -10.49
N SER A 36 6.02 6.06 -11.60
CA SER A 36 5.76 5.47 -12.93
C SER A 36 6.83 4.47 -13.39
N ARG A 37 8.02 4.45 -12.78
CA ARG A 37 9.02 3.38 -12.97
C ARG A 37 8.47 1.97 -12.66
N LEU A 38 7.47 1.84 -11.79
CA LEU A 38 6.84 0.58 -11.42
C LEU A 38 5.94 0.04 -12.54
N ASP A 39 5.51 0.89 -13.48
CA ASP A 39 4.65 0.48 -14.59
C ASP A 39 5.36 -0.54 -15.49
N SER A 40 6.63 -0.28 -15.83
CA SER A 40 7.44 -1.21 -16.64
C SER A 40 7.81 -2.49 -15.90
N MET A 41 7.70 -2.49 -14.55
CA MET A 41 7.89 -3.67 -13.71
C MET A 41 6.61 -4.50 -13.58
N GLY A 42 5.47 -4.03 -14.09
CA GLY A 42 4.20 -4.79 -14.10
C GLY A 42 3.27 -4.52 -12.92
N PHE A 43 3.61 -3.59 -12.02
CA PHE A 43 2.70 -3.16 -10.97
C PHE A 43 1.57 -2.34 -11.58
N THR A 44 0.36 -2.89 -11.59
CA THR A 44 -0.78 -2.28 -12.26
C THR A 44 -1.72 -1.66 -11.23
N PRO A 45 -1.93 -0.34 -11.24
CA PRO A 45 -2.93 0.28 -10.39
C PRO A 45 -4.35 -0.17 -10.76
N PHE A 46 -5.19 -0.32 -9.74
CA PHE A 46 -6.58 -0.74 -9.87
C PHE A 46 -7.58 0.27 -9.27
N GLY A 47 -7.10 1.28 -8.55
CA GLY A 47 -7.93 2.30 -7.92
C GLY A 47 -7.28 3.67 -7.91
N ILE A 48 -8.10 4.70 -7.71
CA ILE A 48 -7.69 6.10 -7.61
C ILE A 48 -8.40 6.71 -6.39
N ILE A 49 -7.64 7.40 -5.55
CA ILE A 49 -8.12 8.21 -4.43
C ILE A 49 -8.43 9.60 -4.96
N SER A 50 -9.54 10.19 -4.54
CA SER A 50 -9.87 11.55 -4.98
C SER A 50 -8.83 12.55 -4.48
N GLU A 51 -8.63 13.64 -5.22
CA GLU A 51 -7.67 14.67 -4.80
C GLU A 51 -8.04 15.30 -3.44
N ALA A 52 -9.34 15.36 -3.14
CA ALA A 52 -9.83 15.82 -1.85
C ALA A 52 -9.49 14.84 -0.71
N ASP A 53 -9.58 13.53 -0.97
CA ASP A 53 -9.30 12.49 0.03
C ASP A 53 -7.81 12.22 0.22
N MET A 54 -6.95 12.64 -0.72
CA MET A 54 -5.49 12.55 -0.54
C MET A 54 -5.00 13.32 0.68
N ALA A 55 -5.70 14.37 1.12
CA ALA A 55 -5.37 15.07 2.37
C ALA A 55 -5.48 14.17 3.61
N ILE A 56 -6.36 13.15 3.60
CA ILE A 56 -6.48 12.16 4.67
C ILE A 56 -5.29 11.19 4.62
N VAL A 57 -4.92 10.76 3.41
CA VAL A 57 -3.77 9.87 3.19
C VAL A 57 -2.45 10.52 3.60
N ASP A 58 -2.26 11.80 3.27
CA ASP A 58 -1.07 12.56 3.65
C ASP A 58 -0.97 12.77 5.18
N ALA A 59 -2.09 12.64 5.90
CA ALA A 59 -2.14 12.79 7.36
C ALA A 59 -1.87 11.48 8.12
N ILE A 60 -1.69 10.35 7.42
CA ILE A 60 -1.34 9.07 8.05
C ILE A 60 -0.04 9.23 8.85
N ASN A 61 -0.03 8.69 10.06
CA ASN A 61 1.09 8.80 10.99
C ASN A 61 2.36 8.16 10.42
N ALA A 62 3.31 9.01 10.05
CA ALA A 62 4.59 8.60 9.46
C ALA A 62 5.65 8.19 10.49
N ALA A 63 5.33 8.14 11.79
CA ALA A 63 6.31 7.95 12.87
C ALA A 63 7.15 6.66 12.74
N TYR A 64 6.61 5.61 12.12
CA TYR A 64 7.25 4.29 12.04
C TYR A 64 7.90 3.99 10.68
N GLY A 65 7.60 4.77 9.62
CA GLY A 65 8.20 4.59 8.30
C GLY A 65 8.29 3.13 7.82
N GLU A 66 9.51 2.70 7.50
CA GLU A 66 9.84 1.35 7.00
C GLU A 66 10.19 0.35 8.13
N GLU A 67 9.92 0.68 9.39
CA GLU A 67 10.22 -0.20 10.54
C GLU A 67 9.32 -1.45 10.63
N PRO A 68 8.02 -1.44 10.28
CA PRO A 68 7.19 -2.64 10.29
C PRO A 68 7.74 -3.73 9.35
N ASP A 69 8.08 -4.87 9.92
CA ASP A 69 8.62 -6.00 9.18
C ASP A 69 7.52 -6.79 8.47
N GLN A 70 7.66 -6.95 7.15
CA GLN A 70 6.65 -7.57 6.31
C GLN A 70 6.39 -9.04 6.68
N ASP A 71 7.43 -9.81 6.98
CA ASP A 71 7.31 -11.22 7.34
C ASP A 71 6.58 -11.39 8.69
N SER A 72 6.88 -10.50 9.65
CA SER A 72 6.18 -10.45 10.94
C SER A 72 4.71 -10.09 10.78
N ILE A 73 4.36 -9.17 9.88
CA ILE A 73 2.96 -8.86 9.55
C ILE A 73 2.25 -10.08 8.97
N TYR A 74 2.87 -10.81 8.03
CA TYR A 74 2.28 -12.03 7.48
C TYR A 74 2.11 -13.14 8.52
N ALA A 75 3.07 -13.28 9.44
CA ALA A 75 3.06 -14.36 10.44
C ALA A 75 2.12 -14.09 11.63
N GLN A 76 2.03 -12.83 12.08
CA GLN A 76 1.40 -12.46 13.36
C GLN A 76 0.26 -11.45 13.22
N GLY A 77 0.17 -10.73 12.09
CA GLY A 77 -0.88 -9.76 11.82
C GLY A 77 -0.94 -8.64 12.87
N ASP A 78 -2.17 -8.30 13.27
CA ASP A 78 -2.46 -7.17 14.15
C ASP A 78 -1.83 -7.30 15.55
N ALA A 79 -1.62 -8.52 16.04
CA ALA A 79 -0.96 -8.73 17.34
C ALA A 79 0.49 -8.19 17.34
N TYR A 80 1.20 -8.32 16.22
CA TYR A 80 2.53 -7.74 16.05
C TYR A 80 2.47 -6.22 15.91
N LEU A 81 1.54 -5.71 15.09
CA LEU A 81 1.40 -4.28 14.83
C LEU A 81 1.00 -3.49 16.08
N SER A 82 -0.02 -3.95 16.80
CA SER A 82 -0.49 -3.30 18.03
C SER A 82 0.54 -3.30 19.16
N ALA A 83 1.37 -4.35 19.27
CA ALA A 83 2.40 -4.45 20.31
C ALA A 83 3.61 -3.54 20.05
N ASN A 84 4.02 -3.39 18.78
CA ASN A 84 5.27 -2.71 18.42
C ASN A 84 5.06 -1.30 17.85
N PHE A 85 3.90 -1.04 17.23
CA PHE A 85 3.59 0.21 16.53
C PHE A 85 2.21 0.75 16.96
N PRO A 86 2.02 1.08 18.25
CA PRO A 86 0.71 1.42 18.81
C PRO A 86 0.09 2.71 18.23
N GLY A 87 0.87 3.54 17.53
CA GLY A 87 0.41 4.77 16.89
C GLY A 87 0.01 4.62 15.42
N LEU A 88 -0.03 3.41 14.85
CA LEU A 88 -0.48 3.20 13.47
C LEU A 88 -1.96 3.60 13.30
N ASP A 89 -2.30 4.13 12.12
CA ASP A 89 -3.67 4.38 11.74
C ASP A 89 -4.32 3.10 11.17
N TYR A 90 -5.59 2.89 11.52
CA TYR A 90 -6.35 1.69 11.13
C TYR A 90 -7.64 2.05 10.39
N ILE A 91 -7.96 1.27 9.37
CA ILE A 91 -9.30 1.26 8.77
C ILE A 91 -10.21 0.48 9.72
N THR A 92 -11.13 1.18 10.39
CA THR A 92 -12.04 0.56 11.38
C THR A 92 -13.36 0.11 10.79
N ALA A 93 -13.75 0.65 9.65
CA ALA A 93 -14.96 0.28 8.92
C ALA A 93 -14.79 0.52 7.42
N THR A 94 -15.51 -0.25 6.62
CA THR A 94 -15.64 -0.03 5.19
C THR A 94 -17.07 -0.37 4.76
N SER A 95 -17.53 0.27 3.69
CA SER A 95 -18.82 -0.01 3.07
C SER A 95 -18.68 -0.01 1.57
N VAL A 96 -19.48 -0.83 0.90
CA VAL A 96 -19.61 -0.85 -0.55
C VAL A 96 -21.00 -0.31 -0.87
N ALA A 97 -21.06 0.79 -1.62
CA ALA A 97 -22.31 1.30 -2.16
C ALA A 97 -22.57 0.61 -3.52
N PHE A 98 -23.82 0.18 -3.72
CA PHE A 98 -24.31 -0.43 -4.96
C PHE A 98 -25.27 0.52 -5.67
#